data_AF-A0A7S1UGX6-F1
#
_entry.id   AF-A0A7S1UGX6-F1
#
_cell.length_a   1.000
_cell.length_b   1.000
_cell.length_c   1.000
_cell.angle_alpha   90.00
_cell.angle_beta   90.00
_cell.angle_gamma   90.00
#
_symmetry.space_group_name_H-M   'P 1'
#
loop_
_entity.id
_entity.type
_entity.pdbx_description
1 polymer ?
#
loop_
_entity_poly.entity_id
_entity_poly.type
_entity_poly.pdbx_seq_one_letter_code
_entity_poly.pdbx_strand_id
1 'polypeptide(L)'
;EMNDVFPCDFAVVEKDATCVGSVVGVNNAGVFVRFGGGVTALCPKSQIDGDRDDFTYGDAVRCLIKHVDTEKERLTCSLKALGTSDASYLANQLRELAQ
;
A
#
# COMPACT_ATOMS: atom_id res chain seq x y z
N GLU A 1 9.41 2.46 -16.89
CA GLU A 1 9.49 3.74 -16.15
C GLU A 1 8.78 3.57 -14.83
N MET A 2 9.48 3.84 -13.72
CA MET A 2 9.00 3.55 -12.37
C MET A 2 8.27 4.79 -11.87
N ASN A 3 6.94 4.79 -11.98
CA ASN A 3 6.11 5.95 -11.67
C ASN A 3 5.85 6.05 -10.16
N ASP A 4 6.94 6.23 -9.42
CA ASP A 4 6.93 6.32 -7.97
C ASP A 4 6.51 7.72 -7.58
N VAL A 5 5.23 7.89 -7.26
CA VAL A 5 4.65 9.18 -6.91
C VAL A 5 5.10 9.57 -5.50
N PHE A 6 6.22 10.29 -5.42
CA PHE A 6 6.59 11.15 -4.30
C PHE A 6 6.11 12.55 -4.66
N PRO A 7 5.03 13.15 -4.08
CA PRO A 7 4.37 12.92 -2.79
C PRO A 7 2.93 12.38 -2.92
N CYS A 8 2.49 11.56 -1.98
CA CYS A 8 1.14 10.99 -1.96
C CYS A 8 0.12 11.97 -1.33
N ASP A 9 0.01 13.18 -1.87
CA ASP A 9 -1.10 14.07 -1.56
C ASP A 9 -2.37 13.58 -2.26
N PHE A 10 -3.50 13.54 -1.55
CA PHE A 10 -4.81 13.14 -2.09
C PHE A 10 -5.17 13.85 -3.40
N ALA A 11 -4.67 15.07 -3.58
CA ALA A 11 -4.95 15.91 -4.74
C ALA A 11 -4.32 15.41 -6.04
N VAL A 12 -3.30 14.54 -5.96
CA VAL A 12 -2.52 14.07 -7.12
C VAL A 12 -2.61 12.55 -7.29
N VAL A 13 -3.26 11.85 -6.35
CA VAL A 13 -3.38 10.39 -6.37
C VAL A 13 -4.51 9.96 -7.32
N GLU A 14 -4.14 9.22 -8.36
CA GLU A 14 -5.07 8.58 -9.29
C GLU A 14 -5.34 7.11 -8.92
N LYS A 15 -6.44 6.56 -9.45
CA LYS A 15 -6.75 5.13 -9.30
C LYS A 15 -5.66 4.29 -9.98
N ASP A 16 -5.27 3.19 -9.34
CA ASP A 16 -4.15 2.31 -9.69
C ASP A 16 -2.77 3.01 -9.66
N ALA A 17 -2.66 4.16 -8.99
CA ALA A 17 -1.37 4.75 -8.64
C ALA A 17 -0.68 3.94 -7.53
N THR A 18 0.66 3.90 -7.59
CA THR A 18 1.48 3.25 -6.56
C THR A 18 2.00 4.32 -5.60
N CYS A 19 1.67 4.17 -4.32
CA CYS A 19 1.99 5.12 -3.27
C CYS A 19 2.91 4.46 -2.24
N VAL A 20 3.85 5.22 -1.69
CA VAL A 20 4.72 4.77 -0.59
C VAL A 20 4.31 5.48 0.68
N GLY A 21 4.05 4.71 1.73
CA GLY A 21 3.67 5.23 3.04
C GLY A 21 4.26 4.40 4.17
N SER A 22 3.91 4.78 5.40
CA SER A 22 4.35 4.07 6.59
C SER A 22 3.16 3.41 7.28
N VAL A 23 3.35 2.17 7.74
CA VAL A 23 2.33 1.47 8.52
C VAL A 23 2.16 2.20 9.85
N VAL A 24 0.95 2.66 10.12
CA VAL A 24 0.59 3.32 11.39
C VAL A 24 -0.33 2.47 12.25
N GLY A 25 -0.60 1.23 11.85
CA GLY A 25 -1.36 0.30 12.66
C GLY A 25 -1.85 -0.89 11.85
N VAL A 26 -1.97 -2.03 12.52
CA VAL A 26 -2.54 -3.24 11.94
C VAL A 26 -3.65 -3.71 12.86
N ASN A 27 -4.86 -3.81 12.32
CA ASN A 27 -6.04 -4.25 13.04
C ASN A 27 -6.67 -5.47 12.35
N ASN A 28 -7.69 -6.04 13.01
CA ASN A 28 -8.40 -7.19 12.48
C ASN A 28 -9.13 -6.92 11.14
N ALA A 29 -9.44 -5.65 10.86
CA ALA A 29 -10.00 -5.18 9.60
C ALA A 29 -8.96 -5.11 8.46
N GLY A 30 -7.69 -4.85 8.77
CA GLY A 30 -6.65 -4.58 7.78
C GLY A 30 -5.46 -3.79 8.31
N VAL A 31 -4.56 -3.40 7.41
CA VAL A 31 -3.37 -2.58 7.69
C VAL A 31 -3.70 -1.12 7.36
N PHE A 32 -3.32 -0.20 8.24
CA PHE A 32 -3.42 1.23 8.05
C PHE A 32 -2.07 1.79 7.64
N VAL A 33 -2.04 2.42 6.47
CA VAL A 33 -0.84 3.06 5.92
C VAL A 33 -1.11 4.56 5.87
N ARG A 34 -0.21 5.33 6.47
CA ARG A 34 -0.25 6.78 6.42
C ARG A 34 0.74 7.29 5.38
N PHE A 35 0.31 8.25 4.59
CA PHE A 35 1.12 8.89 3.57
C PHE A 35 1.41 10.35 3.97
N GLY A 36 2.33 10.97 3.24
CA GLY A 36 2.56 12.41 3.31
C GLY A 36 1.27 13.19 3.04
N GLY A 37 1.11 14.36 3.66
CA GLY A 37 -0.11 15.18 3.48
C GLY A 37 -1.26 14.86 4.45
N GLY A 38 -1.07 13.93 5.40
CA GLY A 38 -2.11 13.56 6.39
C GLY A 38 -3.08 12.49 5.91
N VAL A 39 -2.84 11.96 4.72
CA VAL A 39 -3.66 10.93 4.07
C VAL A 39 -3.48 9.58 4.75
N THR A 40 -4.58 8.86 4.97
CA THR A 40 -4.53 7.47 5.49
C THR A 40 -5.26 6.53 4.54
N ALA A 41 -4.56 5.48 4.08
CA ALA A 41 -5.18 4.37 3.39
C ALA A 41 -5.43 3.20 4.35
N LEU A 42 -6.57 2.55 4.13
CA LEU A 42 -6.88 1.26 4.70
C LEU A 42 -6.62 0.19 3.65
N CYS A 43 -5.81 -0.80 4.00
CA CYS A 43 -5.60 -2.00 3.21
C CYS A 43 -6.36 -3.15 3.87
N PRO A 44 -7.53 -3.56 3.33
CA PRO A 44 -8.30 -4.64 3.91
C PRO A 44 -7.54 -5.96 3.83
N LYS A 45 -7.80 -6.87 4.77
CA LYS A 45 -7.14 -8.17 4.83
C LYS A 45 -7.18 -9.01 3.54
N SER A 46 -8.26 -8.89 2.76
CA SER A 46 -8.40 -9.59 1.47
C SER A 46 -7.46 -9.07 0.37
N GLN A 47 -6.83 -7.92 0.62
CA GLN A 47 -5.96 -7.20 -0.31
C GLN A 47 -4.49 -7.20 0.16
N ILE A 48 -4.15 -8.08 1.10
CA ILE A 48 -2.78 -8.33 1.54
C ILE A 48 -2.40 -9.70 0.94
N ASP A 49 -1.35 -9.76 0.11
CA ASP A 49 -0.75 -11.03 -0.30
C ASP A 49 0.30 -11.39 0.75
N GLY A 50 -0.05 -12.28 1.67
CA GLY A 50 0.84 -12.73 2.74
C GLY A 50 0.18 -12.76 4.11
N ASP A 51 0.99 -13.01 5.14
CA ASP A 51 0.57 -12.94 6.53
C ASP A 51 0.60 -11.48 7.00
N ARG A 52 -0.40 -11.09 7.80
CA ARG A 52 -0.46 -9.71 8.31
C ARG A 52 0.63 -9.41 9.34
N ASP A 53 1.22 -10.48 9.90
CA ASP A 53 2.33 -10.42 10.84
C ASP A 53 3.63 -9.91 10.20
N ASP A 54 3.74 -9.91 8.87
CA ASP A 54 4.87 -9.31 8.14
C ASP A 54 4.85 -7.77 8.16
N PHE A 55 3.77 -7.16 8.64
CA PHE A 55 3.60 -5.70 8.69
C PHE A 55 3.76 -5.18 10.12
N THR A 56 4.85 -4.45 10.36
CA THR A 56 5.12 -3.83 11.66
C THR A 56 4.80 -2.34 11.64
N TYR A 57 4.37 -1.79 12.78
CA TYR A 57 4.20 -0.35 12.93
C TYR A 57 5.51 0.39 12.63
N GLY A 58 5.44 1.42 11.80
CA GLY A 58 6.58 2.22 11.34
C GLY A 58 7.24 1.70 10.07
N ASP A 59 6.84 0.52 9.58
CA ASP A 59 7.44 -0.07 8.40
C ASP A 59 7.06 0.70 7.12
N ALA A 60 8.02 0.87 6.22
CA ALA A 60 7.83 1.57 4.96
C ALA A 60 7.26 0.61 3.93
N VAL A 61 6.01 0.84 3.55
CA VAL A 61 5.27 -0.04 2.65
C VAL A 61 4.82 0.70 1.42
N ARG A 62 4.77 -0.03 0.32
CA ARG A 62 4.27 0.48 -0.94
C ARG A 62 2.96 -0.21 -1.24
N CYS A 63 1.96 0.56 -1.65
CA CYS A 63 0.63 0.05 -1.88
C CYS A 63 -0.02 0.71 -3.09
N LEU A 64 -0.81 -0.08 -3.80
CA LEU A 64 -1.52 0.33 -4.99
C LEU A 64 -2.88 0.89 -4.60
N ILE A 65 -3.20 2.10 -5.03
CA ILE A 65 -4.48 2.74 -4.74
C ILE A 65 -5.57 2.10 -5.58
N LYS A 66 -6.54 1.44 -4.93
CA LYS A 66 -7.69 0.84 -5.62
C LYS A 66 -8.90 1.74 -5.61
N HIS A 67 -9.06 2.52 -4.55
CA HIS A 67 -10.18 3.44 -4.39
C HIS A 67 -9.75 4.72 -3.69
N VAL A 68 -10.28 5.85 -4.14
CA VAL A 68 -10.03 7.18 -3.59
C VAL A 68 -11.37 7.77 -3.14
N ASP A 69 -11.54 7.99 -1.84
CA ASP A 69 -12.68 8.71 -1.28
C ASP A 69 -12.22 10.09 -0.80
N THR A 70 -12.38 11.10 -1.66
CA THR A 70 -12.03 12.49 -1.36
C THR A 70 -12.98 13.13 -0.34
N GLU A 71 -14.24 12.74 -0.30
CA GLU A 71 -15.23 13.28 0.65
C GLU A 71 -14.93 12.94 2.12
N LYS A 72 -14.31 11.78 2.36
CA LYS A 72 -13.99 11.30 3.71
C LYS A 72 -12.51 11.33 4.01
N GLU A 73 -11.69 11.80 3.07
CA GLU A 73 -10.22 11.75 3.12
C GLU A 73 -9.71 10.34 3.43
N ARG A 74 -10.31 9.33 2.78
CA ARG A 74 -9.95 7.92 2.95
C ARG A 74 -9.49 7.29 1.65
N LEU A 75 -8.38 6.56 1.71
CA LEU A 75 -7.91 5.74 0.59
C LEU A 75 -8.15 4.27 0.89
N THR A 76 -8.46 3.49 -0.15
CA THR A 76 -8.36 2.04 -0.08
C THR A 76 -7.23 1.61 -0.99
N CYS A 77 -6.26 0.92 -0.41
CA CYS A 77 -5.11 0.42 -1.14
C CYS A 77 -5.03 -1.11 -1.05
N SER A 78 -4.24 -1.69 -1.95
CA SER A 78 -3.87 -3.11 -1.94
C SER A 78 -2.36 -3.23 -1.76
N LEU A 79 -1.96 -4.11 -0.85
CA LEU A 79 -0.58 -4.51 -0.61
C LEU A 79 -0.21 -5.76 -1.43
N LYS A 80 -1.12 -6.25 -2.30
CA LYS A 80 -0.96 -7.50 -3.05
C LYS A 80 0.26 -7.61 -3.96
N ALA A 81 0.81 -6.50 -4.43
CA ALA A 81 1.86 -6.52 -5.45
C ALA A 81 3.22 -5.99 -4.94
N LEU A 82 3.27 -5.51 -3.70
CA LEU A 82 4.31 -4.60 -3.26
C LEU A 82 4.76 -5.04 -1.87
N GLY A 83 5.54 -6.11 -1.84
CA GLY A 83 6.04 -6.73 -0.62
C GLY A 83 6.74 -5.72 0.30
N THR A 84 6.63 -5.96 1.61
CA THR A 84 7.23 -5.15 2.69
C THR A 84 8.74 -5.31 2.82
N SER A 85 9.32 -6.24 2.08
CA SER A 85 10.73 -6.59 2.17
C SER A 85 11.25 -6.82 0.76
N ASP A 86 12.50 -6.46 0.51
CA ASP A 86 13.19 -6.76 -0.76
C ASP A 86 12.98 -8.24 -1.15
N ALA A 87 12.98 -9.15 -0.17
CA ALA A 87 12.73 -10.58 -0.37
C ALA A 87 11.32 -10.88 -0.92
N SER A 88 10.27 -10.30 -0.33
CA SER A 88 8.88 -10.56 -0.73
C SER A 88 8.54 -9.88 -2.06
N TYR A 89 9.10 -8.71 -2.30
CA TYR A 89 8.97 -8.00 -3.58
C TYR A 89 9.61 -8.80 -4.72
N LEU A 90 10.86 -9.26 -4.53
CA LEU A 90 11.54 -10.11 -5.51
C LEU A 90 10.81 -11.43 -5.73
N ALA A 91 10.25 -12.04 -4.67
CA ALA A 91 9.50 -13.28 -4.79
C ALA A 91 8.22 -13.12 -5.62
N ASN A 92 7.47 -12.03 -5.43
CA ASN A 92 6.28 -11.73 -6.25
C ASN A 92 6.66 -11.35 -7.68
N GLN A 93 7.71 -10.55 -7.87
CA GLN A 93 8.19 -10.15 -9.19
C GLN A 93 8.70 -11.35 -10.01
N LEU A 94 9.38 -12.31 -9.36
CA LEU A 94 9.78 -13.58 -9.98
C LEU A 94 8.58 -14.45 -10.35
N ARG A 95 7.51 -14.43 -9.56
CA ARG A 95 6.26 -15.14 -9.89
C ARG A 95 5.56 -14.56 -11.10
N GLU A 96 5.47 -13.24 -11.21
CA GLU A 96 4.86 -12.58 -12.37
C GLU A 96 5.65 -12.83 -13.66
N LEU A 97 6.98 -12.91 -13.59
CA LEU A 97 7.83 -13.23 -14.75
C LEU A 97 7.79 -14.70 -15.16
N ALA A 98 7.30 -15.58 -14.28
CA ALA A 98 7.20 -17.03 -14.52
C ALA A 98 5.82 -17.47 -15.05
N GLN A 99 4.90 -16.54 -15.34
CA GLN A 99 3.62 -16.82 -15.99
C GLN A 99 3.67 -16.62 -17.50
#